data_AF-Q11H41-F1
#
_entry.id   AF-Q11H41-F1
#
_cell.length_a   1.000
_cell.length_b   1.000
_cell.length_c   1.000
_cell.angle_alpha   90.00
_cell.angle_beta   90.00
_cell.angle_gamma   90.00
#
_symmetry.space_group_name_H-M   'P 1'
#
loop_
_entity.id
_entity.type
_entity.pdbx_description
1 polymer ?
#
loop_
_entity_poly.entity_id
_entity_poly.type
_entity_poly.pdbx_seq_one_letter_code
_entity_poly.pdbx_strand_id
1 'polypeptide(L)'
;MTPAERARKIEQEEFAAECRAARARALAYSKECRQLEAAKVEAWMRDRWENPATVRFNTIRCFERSKFYTFDGKALTLTQWAAETGIPLQTLRYRIDKGWHLQRALTEPVMNRAQRAKLHRRNVEIIRNMVQHFRKAQRTPCHSTRDQREEHTCSS
;
A
#
# COMPACT_ATOMS: atom_id res chain seq x y z
N MET A 1 -64.88 20.17 -51.87
CA MET A 1 -64.10 20.46 -50.65
C MET A 1 -64.70 21.68 -49.99
N THR A 2 -65.29 21.49 -48.81
CA THR A 2 -65.95 22.57 -48.07
C THR A 2 -64.90 23.50 -47.44
N PRO A 3 -65.24 24.77 -47.12
CA PRO A 3 -64.32 25.67 -46.43
C PRO A 3 -63.78 25.09 -45.12
N ALA A 4 -64.61 24.35 -44.39
CA ALA A 4 -64.21 23.69 -43.14
C ALA A 4 -63.20 22.54 -43.36
N GLU A 5 -63.33 21.76 -44.43
CA GLU A 5 -62.35 20.74 -44.79
C GLU A 5 -61.00 21.33 -45.21
N ARG A 6 -61.01 22.51 -45.86
CA ARG A 6 -59.79 23.23 -46.22
C ARG A 6 -59.04 23.71 -44.97
N ALA A 7 -59.76 24.28 -44.00
CA ALA A 7 -59.18 24.71 -42.73
C ALA A 7 -58.50 23.54 -41.98
N ARG A 8 -59.19 22.40 -41.83
CA ARG A 8 -58.62 21.21 -41.16
C ARG A 8 -57.38 20.66 -41.85
N LYS A 9 -57.35 20.70 -43.18
CA LYS A 9 -56.19 20.23 -43.96
C LYS A 9 -54.99 21.17 -43.77
N ILE A 10 -55.23 22.48 -43.78
CA ILE A 10 -54.21 23.49 -43.50
C ILE A 10 -53.65 23.28 -42.09
N GLU A 11 -54.51 23.15 -41.08
CA GLU A 11 -54.10 22.88 -39.68
C GLU A 11 -53.27 21.59 -39.55
N GLN A 12 -53.67 20.52 -40.25
CA GLN A 12 -52.93 19.25 -40.23
C GLN A 12 -51.54 19.38 -40.89
N GLU A 13 -51.46 20.12 -42.00
CA GLU A 13 -50.21 20.38 -42.72
C GLU A 13 -49.28 21.28 -41.92
N GLU A 14 -49.83 22.31 -41.26
CA GLU A 14 -49.10 23.22 -40.37
C GLU A 14 -48.54 22.47 -39.16
N PHE A 15 -49.36 21.68 -38.47
CA PHE A 15 -48.90 20.87 -37.33
C PHE A 15 -47.82 19.85 -37.73
N ALA A 16 -47.97 19.20 -38.89
CA ALA A 16 -46.96 18.29 -39.43
C ALA A 16 -45.65 19.03 -39.81
N ALA A 17 -45.74 20.25 -40.33
CA ALA A 17 -44.58 21.09 -40.59
C ALA A 17 -43.87 21.51 -39.29
N GLU A 18 -44.61 21.93 -38.27
CA GLU A 18 -44.07 22.29 -36.97
C GLU A 18 -43.37 21.12 -36.28
N CYS A 19 -43.97 19.93 -36.34
CA CYS A 19 -43.38 18.70 -35.81
C CYS A 19 -42.10 18.30 -36.55
N ARG A 20 -42.06 18.44 -37.89
CA ARG A 20 -40.83 18.22 -38.68
C ARG A 20 -39.76 19.25 -38.30
N ALA A 21 -40.11 20.51 -38.13
CA ALA A 21 -39.20 21.57 -37.73
C ALA A 21 -38.65 21.36 -36.30
N ALA A 22 -39.49 20.90 -35.35
CA ALA A 22 -39.06 20.57 -34.00
C ALA A 22 -38.07 19.40 -33.99
N ARG A 23 -38.34 18.32 -34.74
CA ARG A 23 -37.42 17.18 -34.88
C ARG A 23 -36.11 17.58 -35.57
N ALA A 24 -36.18 18.40 -36.62
CA ALA A 24 -35.00 18.91 -37.29
C ALA A 24 -34.12 19.75 -36.34
N ARG A 25 -34.73 20.63 -35.52
CA ARG A 25 -34.02 21.38 -34.48
C ARG A 25 -33.35 20.47 -33.44
N ALA A 26 -34.05 19.43 -32.97
CA ALA A 26 -33.49 18.48 -32.01
C ALA A 26 -32.31 17.68 -32.58
N LEU A 27 -32.41 17.23 -33.85
CA LEU A 27 -31.33 16.52 -34.53
C LEU A 27 -30.14 17.43 -34.83
N ALA A 28 -30.39 18.69 -35.21
CA ALA A 28 -29.36 19.70 -35.41
C ALA A 28 -28.61 19.96 -34.10
N TYR A 29 -29.32 20.18 -32.99
CA TYR A 29 -28.74 20.34 -31.66
C TYR A 29 -27.88 19.13 -31.26
N SER A 30 -28.39 17.90 -31.44
CA SER A 30 -27.62 16.68 -31.16
C SER A 30 -26.36 16.55 -32.05
N LYS A 31 -26.44 16.98 -33.31
CA LYS A 31 -25.30 17.00 -34.23
C LYS A 31 -24.27 18.06 -33.83
N GLU A 32 -24.72 19.25 -33.47
CA GLU A 32 -23.88 20.35 -32.97
C GLU A 32 -23.15 19.94 -31.68
N CYS A 33 -23.83 19.33 -30.72
CA CYS A 33 -23.19 18.80 -29.51
C CYS A 33 -22.08 17.80 -29.84
N ARG A 34 -22.33 16.83 -30.74
CA ARG A 34 -21.31 15.87 -31.17
C ARG A 34 -20.15 16.54 -31.91
N GLN A 35 -20.43 17.56 -32.74
CA GLN A 35 -19.40 18.32 -33.43
C GLN A 35 -18.55 19.15 -32.47
N LEU A 36 -19.15 19.75 -31.45
CA LEU A 36 -18.46 20.51 -30.40
C LEU A 36 -17.60 19.58 -29.53
N GLU A 37 -18.10 18.40 -29.19
CA GLU A 37 -17.32 17.38 -28.48
C GLU A 37 -16.16 16.89 -29.34
N ALA A 38 -16.40 16.56 -30.61
CA ALA A 38 -15.35 16.19 -31.55
C ALA A 38 -14.33 17.33 -31.73
N ALA A 39 -14.77 18.58 -31.81
CA ALA A 39 -13.89 19.74 -31.91
C ALA A 39 -13.07 19.98 -30.64
N LYS A 40 -13.64 19.73 -29.44
CA LYS A 40 -12.88 19.75 -28.18
C LYS A 40 -11.81 18.65 -28.15
N VAL A 41 -12.16 17.45 -28.61
CA VAL A 41 -11.21 16.31 -28.72
C VAL A 41 -10.12 16.62 -29.75
N GLU A 42 -10.48 17.13 -30.92
CA GLU A 42 -9.56 17.57 -31.98
C GLU A 42 -8.64 18.69 -31.51
N ALA A 43 -9.18 19.72 -30.85
CA ALA A 43 -8.39 20.80 -30.27
C ALA A 43 -7.43 20.26 -29.21
N TRP A 44 -7.89 19.35 -28.35
CA TRP A 44 -7.05 18.67 -27.36
C TRP A 44 -6.00 17.75 -28.00
N MET A 45 -6.30 17.11 -29.13
CA MET A 45 -5.33 16.30 -29.89
C MET A 45 -4.30 17.17 -30.61
N ARG A 46 -4.73 18.34 -31.13
CA ARG A 46 -3.87 19.31 -31.81
C ARG A 46 -2.92 20.01 -30.83
N ASP A 47 -3.42 20.43 -29.68
CA ASP A 47 -2.64 21.05 -28.59
C ASP A 47 -1.61 20.07 -27.98
N ARG A 48 -1.83 18.75 -28.14
CA ARG A 48 -0.99 17.67 -27.59
C ARG A 48 0.24 17.31 -28.45
N TRP A 49 0.46 17.89 -29.64
CA TRP A 49 1.54 17.43 -30.54
C TRP A 49 2.69 18.44 -30.81
N GLU A 50 2.70 19.64 -30.25
CA GLU A 50 3.84 20.58 -30.45
C GLU A 50 4.96 20.51 -29.40
N ASN A 51 4.93 19.54 -28.48
CA ASN A 51 6.05 19.34 -27.54
C ASN A 51 6.26 17.85 -27.16
N PRO A 52 7.01 17.08 -27.97
CA PRO A 52 7.30 15.66 -27.70
C PRO A 52 8.18 15.44 -26.46
N ALA A 53 8.72 16.49 -25.82
CA ALA A 53 9.49 16.37 -24.58
C ALA A 53 8.64 16.42 -23.30
N THR A 54 7.38 16.89 -23.36
CA THR A 54 6.46 16.92 -22.20
C THR A 54 5.46 15.77 -22.18
N VAL A 55 5.49 14.91 -23.20
CA VAL A 55 4.77 13.65 -23.19
C VAL A 55 5.51 12.64 -22.30
N ARG A 56 5.44 12.86 -20.98
CA ARG A 56 5.57 11.76 -20.01
C ARG A 56 4.27 10.95 -20.05
N PHE A 57 4.11 10.08 -21.03
CA PHE A 57 3.15 8.98 -20.98
C PHE A 57 3.58 7.88 -19.96
N ASN A 58 4.05 8.28 -18.77
CA ASN A 58 4.32 7.35 -17.66
C ASN A 58 4.26 8.04 -16.29
N THR A 59 3.31 8.95 -16.10
CA THR A 59 3.00 9.43 -14.75
C THR A 59 1.49 9.50 -14.57
N ILE A 60 0.85 8.36 -14.82
CA ILE A 60 -0.21 7.92 -13.92
C ILE A 60 0.31 8.22 -12.52
N ARG A 61 -0.45 8.99 -11.77
CA ARG A 61 -0.15 9.44 -10.42
C ARG A 61 0.03 8.22 -9.50
N CYS A 62 1.22 7.65 -9.51
CA CYS A 62 1.73 6.60 -8.63
C CYS A 62 3.00 7.05 -7.89
N PHE A 63 3.55 8.23 -8.26
CA PHE A 63 4.74 8.83 -7.63
C PHE A 63 4.40 9.68 -6.39
N GLU A 64 3.12 9.98 -6.19
CA GLU A 64 2.65 10.81 -5.09
C GLU A 64 2.47 9.94 -3.83
N ARG A 65 3.61 9.49 -3.26
CA ARG A 65 3.87 9.05 -1.85
C ARG A 65 5.22 8.31 -1.69
N SER A 66 6.24 8.55 -2.52
CA SER A 66 7.57 8.02 -2.22
C SER A 66 8.11 8.65 -0.93
N LYS A 67 8.06 7.89 0.17
CA LYS A 67 8.54 8.32 1.49
C LYS A 67 10.08 8.41 1.46
N PHE A 68 10.60 9.58 1.78
CA PHE A 68 12.03 9.83 1.91
C PHE A 68 12.50 9.55 3.34
N TYR A 69 13.72 9.06 3.45
CA TYR A 69 14.36 8.66 4.69
C TYR A 69 15.73 9.33 4.76
N THR A 70 15.90 10.20 5.75
CA THR A 70 17.13 10.98 5.96
C THR A 70 18.08 10.22 6.87
N PHE A 71 19.26 9.88 6.36
CA PHE A 71 20.35 9.26 7.12
C PHE A 71 21.69 9.75 6.59
N ASP A 72 22.61 10.09 7.49
CA ASP A 72 23.97 10.54 7.17
C ASP A 72 24.04 11.71 6.16
N GLY A 73 23.18 12.72 6.36
CA GLY A 73 23.08 13.90 5.49
C GLY A 73 22.43 13.65 4.12
N LYS A 74 22.07 12.40 3.78
CA LYS A 74 21.41 12.04 2.52
C LYS A 74 19.92 11.77 2.74
N ALA A 75 19.07 12.36 1.91
CA ALA A 75 17.62 12.12 1.89
C ALA A 75 17.26 11.24 0.69
N LEU A 76 17.10 9.93 0.91
CA LEU A 76 16.86 8.96 -0.16
C LEU A 76 15.58 8.16 0.09
N THR A 77 15.00 7.60 -0.97
CA THR A 77 13.90 6.64 -0.89
C THR A 77 14.42 5.27 -0.44
N LEU A 78 13.54 4.39 0.07
CA LEU A 78 13.96 3.01 0.42
C LEU A 78 14.54 2.24 -0.76
N THR A 79 14.07 2.50 -1.99
CA THR A 79 14.61 1.87 -3.20
C THR A 79 16.05 2.30 -3.45
N GLN A 80 16.35 3.58 -3.26
CA GLN A 80 17.71 4.11 -3.36
C GLN A 80 18.61 3.60 -2.23
N TRP A 81 18.10 3.57 -1.00
CA TRP A 81 18.84 2.98 0.13
C TRP A 81 19.12 1.49 -0.06
N ALA A 82 18.20 0.74 -0.68
CA ALA A 82 18.41 -0.67 -1.02
C ALA A 82 19.56 -0.85 -2.02
N ALA A 83 19.66 0.05 -3.00
CA ALA A 83 20.77 0.06 -3.95
C ALA A 83 22.10 0.44 -3.29
N GLU A 84 22.12 1.46 -2.42
CA GLU A 84 23.33 1.94 -1.73
C GLU A 84 23.88 0.91 -0.73
N THR A 85 23.01 0.28 0.06
CA THR A 85 23.41 -0.65 1.13
C THR A 85 23.54 -2.10 0.68
N GLY A 86 23.02 -2.43 -0.51
CA GLY A 86 22.88 -3.81 -0.98
C GLY A 86 21.84 -4.64 -0.21
N ILE A 87 21.06 -4.01 0.67
CA ILE A 87 20.00 -4.67 1.44
C ILE A 87 18.73 -4.73 0.59
N PRO A 88 18.08 -5.90 0.44
CA PRO A 88 16.84 -6.00 -0.35
C PRO A 88 15.76 -5.04 0.14
N LEU A 89 15.09 -4.35 -0.79
CA LEU A 89 14.02 -3.39 -0.50
C LEU A 89 12.94 -3.96 0.43
N GLN A 90 12.52 -5.20 0.20
CA GLN A 90 11.56 -5.93 1.05
C GLN A 90 12.04 -6.03 2.50
N THR A 91 13.34 -6.22 2.71
CA THR A 91 13.93 -6.29 4.06
C THR A 91 13.94 -4.92 4.74
N LEU A 92 14.33 -3.86 4.02
CA LEU A 92 14.28 -2.50 4.55
C LEU A 92 12.84 -2.10 4.90
N ARG A 93 11.88 -2.38 4.01
CA ARG A 93 10.46 -2.10 4.25
C ARG A 93 9.95 -2.84 5.50
N TYR A 94 10.24 -4.13 5.62
CA TYR A 94 9.89 -4.91 6.81
C TYR A 94 10.49 -4.32 8.10
N ARG A 95 11.76 -3.91 8.07
CA ARG A 95 12.43 -3.28 9.23
C ARG A 95 11.72 -1.99 9.66
N ILE A 96 11.38 -1.13 8.71
CA ILE A 96 10.66 0.13 9.00
C ILE A 96 9.23 -0.15 9.49
N ASP A 97 8.51 -1.10 8.90
CA ASP A 97 7.14 -1.46 9.32
C ASP A 97 7.13 -2.08 10.73
N LYS A 98 8.22 -2.74 11.14
CA LYS A 98 8.45 -3.19 12.52
C LYS A 98 8.95 -2.09 13.47
N GLY A 99 8.99 -0.84 13.01
CA GLY A 99 9.37 0.32 13.81
C GLY A 99 10.87 0.39 14.11
N TRP A 100 11.73 -0.26 13.32
CA TRP A 100 13.17 -0.10 13.51
C TRP A 100 13.60 1.32 13.19
N HIS A 101 14.54 1.84 13.98
CA HIS A 101 15.24 3.08 13.63
C HIS A 101 15.96 2.93 12.29
N LEU A 102 15.87 3.97 11.46
CA LEU A 102 16.42 3.97 10.10
C LEU A 102 17.91 3.61 10.06
N GLN A 103 18.72 4.20 10.95
CA GLN A 103 20.14 3.89 11.08
C GLN A 103 20.37 2.39 11.24
N ARG A 104 19.71 1.77 12.23
CA ARG A 104 19.80 0.33 12.47
C ARG A 104 19.29 -0.48 11.28
N ALA A 105 18.24 -0.01 10.63
CA ALA A 105 17.67 -0.69 9.48
C ALA A 105 18.62 -0.71 8.27
N LEU A 106 19.52 0.27 8.14
CA LEU A 106 20.50 0.37 7.06
C LEU A 106 21.85 -0.30 7.38
N THR A 107 22.24 -0.37 8.65
CA THR A 107 23.56 -0.91 9.04
C THR A 107 23.55 -2.41 9.35
N GLU A 108 22.44 -2.97 9.82
CA GLU A 108 22.38 -4.38 10.23
C GLU A 108 22.38 -5.33 9.01
N PRO A 109 23.28 -6.33 8.96
CA PRO A 109 23.31 -7.29 7.86
C PRO A 109 22.06 -8.17 7.84
N VAL A 110 21.67 -8.62 6.65
CA VAL A 110 20.55 -9.57 6.50
C VAL A 110 21.05 -10.97 6.81
N MET A 111 20.47 -11.60 7.82
CA MET A 111 20.78 -13.01 8.12
C MET A 111 20.27 -13.93 7.01
N ASN A 112 21.15 -14.77 6.49
CA ASN A 112 20.77 -15.82 5.55
C ASN A 112 20.03 -16.97 6.27
N ARG A 113 19.39 -17.85 5.47
CA ARG A 113 18.59 -18.97 6.00
C ARG A 113 19.42 -19.91 6.90
N ALA A 114 20.67 -20.16 6.56
CA ALA A 114 21.56 -21.03 7.33
C ALA A 114 21.92 -20.42 8.70
N GLN A 115 22.24 -19.13 8.75
CA GLN A 115 22.48 -18.37 9.98
C GLN A 115 21.26 -18.41 10.89
N ARG A 116 20.06 -18.20 10.34
CA ARG A 116 18.80 -18.26 11.09
C ARG A 116 18.54 -19.66 11.67
N ALA A 117 18.81 -20.71 10.90
CA ALA A 117 18.68 -22.10 11.38
C ALA A 117 19.68 -22.42 12.51
N LYS A 118 20.93 -21.96 12.40
CA LYS A 118 21.95 -22.11 13.47
C LYS A 118 21.52 -21.40 14.75
N LEU A 119 21.03 -20.16 14.64
CA LEU A 119 20.52 -19.40 15.78
C LEU A 119 19.33 -20.10 16.44
N HIS A 120 18.37 -20.60 15.65
CA HIS A 120 17.22 -21.32 16.18
C HIS A 120 17.64 -22.56 16.98
N ARG A 121 18.54 -23.39 16.44
CA ARG A 121 19.08 -24.56 17.17
C ARG A 121 19.71 -24.16 18.51
N ARG A 122 20.52 -23.09 18.51
CA ARG A 122 21.12 -22.57 19.75
C ARG A 122 20.08 -22.08 20.74
N ASN A 123 19.08 -21.32 20.29
CA ASN A 123 18.03 -20.80 21.15
C ASN A 123 17.18 -21.93 21.75
N VAL A 124 16.88 -22.97 20.98
CA VAL A 124 16.20 -24.18 21.47
C VAL A 124 17.04 -24.86 22.55
N GLU A 125 18.36 -24.97 22.36
CA GLU A 125 19.27 -25.52 23.38
C GLU A 125 19.26 -24.70 24.67
N ILE A 126 19.37 -23.37 24.54
CA ILE A 126 19.32 -22.46 25.69
C ILE A 126 18.02 -22.65 26.46
N ILE A 127 16.87 -22.63 25.77
CA ILE A 127 15.56 -22.83 26.40
C ILE A 127 15.49 -24.20 27.07
N ARG A 128 15.98 -25.26 26.42
CA ARG A 128 16.03 -26.61 27.01
C ARG A 128 16.84 -26.62 28.30
N ASN A 129 18.05 -26.05 28.28
CA ASN A 129 18.93 -25.99 29.45
C ASN A 129 18.32 -25.17 30.59
N MET A 130 17.70 -24.03 30.27
CA MET A 130 16.97 -23.22 31.25
C MET A 130 15.85 -24.02 31.93
N VAL A 131 15.04 -24.73 31.13
CA VAL A 131 13.95 -25.59 31.66
C VAL A 131 14.51 -26.73 32.50
N GLN A 132 15.60 -27.37 32.07
CA GLN A 132 16.25 -28.43 32.84
C GLN A 132 16.79 -27.95 34.18
N HIS A 133 17.49 -26.81 34.20
CA HIS A 133 18.00 -26.21 35.44
C HIS A 133 16.86 -25.81 36.39
N PHE A 134 15.82 -25.16 35.87
CA PHE A 134 14.65 -24.79 36.66
C PHE A 134 13.96 -26.02 37.29
N ARG A 135 13.76 -27.10 36.51
CA ARG A 135 13.23 -28.37 37.03
C ARG A 135 14.14 -29.01 38.09
N LYS A 136 15.47 -28.90 37.96
CA LYS A 136 16.42 -29.39 38.97
C LYS A 136 16.35 -28.56 40.26
N ALA A 137 16.27 -27.24 40.16
CA ALA A 137 16.16 -26.33 41.30
C ALA A 137 14.85 -26.51 42.09
N GLN A 138 13.76 -26.91 41.44
CA GLN A 138 12.52 -27.25 42.15
C GLN A 138 12.55 -28.62 42.84
N ARG A 139 13.51 -29.48 42.47
CA ARG A 139 13.65 -30.84 43.01
C ARG A 139 14.70 -30.96 44.10
N THR A 140 15.49 -29.92 44.37
CA THR A 140 16.41 -29.92 45.52
C THR A 140 15.57 -29.97 46.80
N PRO A 141 15.67 -31.04 47.61
CA PRO A 141 14.97 -31.11 48.87
C PRO A 141 15.46 -29.93 49.73
N CYS A 142 14.52 -29.15 50.23
CA CYS A 142 14.78 -28.32 51.40
C CYS A 142 15.26 -29.26 52.51
N HIS A 143 16.57 -29.36 52.71
CA HIS A 143 17.12 -29.96 53.91
C HIS A 143 16.67 -29.08 55.09
N SER A 144 15.53 -29.45 55.68
CA SER A 144 15.23 -29.02 57.04
C SER A 144 16.38 -29.51 57.90
N THR A 145 17.10 -28.58 58.50
CA THR A 145 18.11 -28.87 59.50
C THR A 145 17.41 -29.57 60.65
N ARG A 146 17.55 -30.90 60.71
CA ARG A 146 17.12 -31.73 61.82
C ARG A 146 18.02 -31.39 63.00
N ASP A 147 17.48 -30.54 63.87
CA ASP A 147 17.96 -30.16 65.19
C ASP A 147 18.42 -31.41 65.96
N GLN A 148 19.73 -31.55 66.17
CA GLN A 148 20.29 -32.59 67.03
C GLN A 148 20.14 -32.10 68.47
N ARG A 149 19.05 -32.51 69.13
CA ARG A 149 18.95 -32.42 70.59
C ARG A 149 19.98 -33.35 71.19
N GLU A 150 21.03 -32.76 71.74
CA GLU A 150 22.03 -33.40 72.57
C GLU A 150 21.33 -34.13 73.72
N GLU A 151 21.45 -35.45 73.74
CA GLU A 151 21.07 -36.28 74.88
C GLU A 151 22.08 -36.00 76.00
N HIS A 152 21.73 -35.07 76.89
CA HIS A 152 22.42 -34.89 78.16
C HIS A 152 22.21 -36.14 79.03
N THR A 153 23.21 -37.01 79.06
CA THR A 153 23.36 -38.05 80.07
C THR A 153 23.61 -37.39 81.43
N CYS A 154 22.57 -37.32 82.26
CA CYS A 154 22.69 -36.97 83.67
C CYS A 154 23.14 -38.22 84.44
N SER A 155 24.44 -38.29 84.77
CA SER A 155 24.95 -39.15 85.83
C SER A 155 25.01 -38.34 87.13
N SER A 156 24.16 -38.67 88.10
CA SER A 156 24.45 -38.65 89.55
C SER A 156 23.27 -39.14 90.36
#